data_AF-A0A183FR07-F1
#
_entry.id   AF-A0A183FR07-F1
#
_cell.length_a   1.000
_cell.length_b   1.000
_cell.length_c   1.000
_cell.angle_alpha   90.00
_cell.angle_beta   90.00
_cell.angle_gamma   90.00
#
_symmetry.space_group_name_H-M   'P 1'
#
loop_
_entity.id
_entity.type
_entity.pdbx_description
1 polymer ?
#
loop_
_entity_poly.entity_id
_entity_poly.type
_entity_poly.pdbx_seq_one_letter_code
_entity_poly.pdbx_strand_id
1 'polypeptide(L)'
;MYGAECWPATKEAGTRLSVMKTKMPRWTAGVTRLDRIRNDAIRQEFGAAPIAGKMREALLRWYGLVLRGNEDSVRKIGLKFEVVEGV
;
A
#
# COMPACT_ATOMS: atom_id res chain seq x y z
N MET A 1 -3.17 -7.92 23.17
CA MET A 1 -2.89 -8.72 21.96
C MET A 1 -3.90 -8.33 20.89
N TYR A 2 -3.55 -7.35 20.04
CA TYR A 2 -4.41 -6.90 18.95
C TYR A 2 -3.56 -6.95 17.68
N GLY A 3 -4.03 -7.71 16.70
CA GLY A 3 -3.67 -7.60 15.29
C GLY A 3 -2.18 -7.50 14.99
N ALA A 4 -1.50 -8.64 15.00
CA ALA A 4 -0.36 -8.84 14.11
C ALA A 4 -0.91 -8.90 12.67
N GLU A 5 -1.36 -7.76 12.13
CA GLU A 5 -1.53 -7.58 10.70
C GLU A 5 -0.13 -7.54 10.10
N CYS A 6 0.45 -8.73 9.95
CA CYS A 6 1.46 -8.96 8.94
C CYS A 6 0.75 -8.67 7.62
N TRP A 7 1.09 -7.55 6.99
CA TRP A 7 0.70 -7.30 5.61
C TRP A 7 1.70 -8.04 4.72
N PRO A 8 1.39 -9.22 4.16
CA PRO A 8 1.98 -9.51 2.87
C PRO A 8 1.27 -8.52 1.94
N ALA A 9 1.99 -7.51 1.46
CA ALA A 9 1.51 -6.67 0.38
C ALA A 9 1.46 -7.54 -0.89
N THR A 10 0.48 -8.45 -0.97
CA THR A 10 0.26 -9.30 -2.12
C THR A 10 -0.13 -8.44 -3.31
N LYS A 11 0.22 -8.89 -4.52
CA LYS A 11 -0.14 -8.19 -5.77
C LYS A 11 -1.64 -7.88 -5.84
N GLU A 12 -2.46 -8.78 -5.30
CA GLU A 12 -3.91 -8.62 -5.22
C GLU A 12 -4.33 -7.46 -4.31
N ALA A 13 -3.74 -7.33 -3.12
CA ALA A 13 -4.01 -6.19 -2.24
C ALA A 13 -3.63 -4.85 -2.90
N GLY A 14 -2.50 -4.83 -3.62
CA GLY A 14 -2.11 -3.67 -4.43
C GLY A 14 -3.11 -3.32 -5.53
N THR A 15 -3.63 -4.32 -6.24
CA THR A 15 -4.65 -4.12 -7.27
C THR A 15 -5.96 -3.60 -6.67
N ARG A 16 -6.44 -4.20 -5.57
CA ARG A 16 -7.66 -3.74 -4.87
C ARG A 16 -7.54 -2.29 -4.40
N LEU A 17 -6.40 -1.93 -3.83
CA LEU A 17 -6.11 -0.56 -3.40
C LEU A 17 -6.03 0.43 -4.59
N SER A 18 -5.50 0.00 -5.74
CA SER A 18 -5.47 0.80 -6.97
C SER A 18 -6.87 1.11 -7.49
N VAL A 19 -7.76 0.10 -7.49
CA VAL A 19 -9.17 0.27 -7.87
C VAL A 19 -9.88 1.22 -6.90
N MET A 20 -9.73 0.99 -5.59
CA MET A 20 -10.36 1.83 -4.58
C MET A 20 -9.91 3.29 -4.68
N LYS A 21 -8.61 3.53 -4.89
CA LYS A 21 -8.05 4.87 -5.07
C LYS A 21 -8.53 5.59 -6.32
N THR A 22 -8.93 4.86 -7.35
CA THR A 22 -9.48 5.46 -8.58
C THR A 22 -10.99 5.70 -8.46
N LYS A 23 -11.69 4.82 -7.75
CA LYS A 23 -13.15 4.86 -7.59
C LYS A 23 -13.60 5.87 -6.53
N MET A 24 -12.86 5.98 -5.43
CA MET A 24 -13.21 6.85 -4.30
C MET A 24 -13.22 8.34 -4.67
N PRO A 25 -12.17 8.92 -5.29
CA PRO A 25 -12.18 10.34 -5.66
C PRO A 25 -13.26 10.66 -6.69
N ARG A 26 -13.52 9.74 -7.63
CA ARG A 26 -14.61 9.87 -8.60
C ARG A 26 -15.98 9.94 -7.93
N TRP A 27 -16.23 9.07 -6.96
CA TRP A 27 -17.47 9.09 -6.21
C TRP A 27 -17.61 10.38 -5.39
N THR A 28 -16.55 10.83 -4.73
CA THR A 28 -16.55 12.08 -3.96
C THR A 28 -16.76 13.32 -4.82
N ALA A 29 -16.18 13.34 -6.03
CA ALA A 29 -16.36 14.44 -6.98
C ALA A 29 -17.69 14.35 -7.78
N GLY A 30 -18.50 13.31 -7.57
CA GLY A 30 -19.72 13.08 -8.37
C GLY A 30 -19.45 12.76 -9.84
N VAL A 31 -18.21 12.43 -10.20
CA VAL A 31 -17.78 12.18 -11.58
C VAL A 31 -18.19 10.76 -11.99
N THR A 32 -19.04 10.70 -12.99
CA THR A 32 -19.54 9.47 -13.59
C THR A 32 -18.66 9.03 -14.76
N ARG A 33 -18.92 7.83 -15.28
CA ARG A 33 -18.21 7.31 -16.46
C ARG A 33 -18.53 8.12 -17.73
N LEU A 34 -19.66 8.83 -17.77
CA LEU A 34 -20.10 9.64 -18.91
C LEU A 34 -19.28 10.91 -19.07
N ASP A 35 -18.73 11.44 -17.98
CA ASP A 35 -17.92 12.67 -17.99
C ASP A 35 -16.58 12.48 -18.72
N ARG A 36 -16.14 11.23 -18.92
CA ARG A 36 -14.90 10.85 -19.62
C ARG A 36 -13.65 11.58 -19.10
N ILE A 37 -13.68 12.08 -17.86
CA ILE A 37 -12.58 12.78 -17.23
C ILE A 37 -11.44 11.79 -16.94
N ARG A 38 -10.23 12.19 -17.35
CA ARG A 38 -9.00 11.41 -17.10
C ARG A 38 -8.76 11.26 -15.61
N ASN A 39 -8.35 10.07 -15.18
CA ASN A 39 -8.03 9.80 -13.78
C ASN A 39 -6.96 10.74 -13.22
N ASP A 40 -6.01 11.18 -14.05
CA ASP A 40 -4.93 12.06 -13.60
C ASP A 40 -5.43 13.45 -13.23
N ALA A 41 -6.44 13.98 -13.93
CA ALA A 41 -7.07 15.26 -13.59
C ALA A 41 -7.75 15.18 -12.21
N ILE A 42 -8.48 14.09 -11.96
CA ILE A 42 -9.13 13.83 -10.66
C ILE A 42 -8.08 13.66 -9.57
N ARG A 43 -6.94 13.03 -9.85
CA ARG A 43 -5.86 12.90 -8.86
C ARG A 43 -5.20 14.23 -8.53
N GLN A 44 -5.06 15.11 -9.52
CA GLN A 44 -4.50 16.44 -9.33
C GLN A 44 -5.41 17.32 -8.46
N GLU A 45 -6.72 17.27 -8.70
CA GLU A 45 -7.72 17.98 -7.90
C GLU A 45 -7.70 17.56 -6.42
N PHE A 46 -7.51 16.27 -6.16
CA PHE A 46 -7.44 15.73 -4.79
C PHE A 46 -6.02 15.71 -4.20
N GLY A 47 -4.99 16.19 -4.91
CA GLY A 47 -3.59 16.12 -4.47
C GLY A 47 -3.08 14.69 -4.23
N ALA A 48 -3.67 13.69 -4.87
CA ALA A 48 -3.46 12.29 -4.56
C ALA A 48 -2.19 11.72 -5.25
N ALA A 49 -1.11 11.54 -4.49
CA ALA A 49 0.14 10.92 -4.96
C ALA A 49 -0.06 9.51 -5.57
N PRO A 50 0.85 8.98 -6.41
CA PRO A 50 0.79 7.61 -6.92
C PRO A 50 0.70 6.54 -5.82
N ILE A 51 -0.15 5.50 -5.97
CA ILE A 51 -0.31 4.43 -4.96
C ILE A 51 0.98 3.66 -4.76
N ALA A 52 1.69 3.34 -5.85
CA ALA A 52 2.96 2.63 -5.79
C ALA A 52 3.99 3.37 -4.93
N GLY A 53 4.04 4.70 -5.00
CA GLY A 53 4.89 5.52 -4.15
C GLY A 53 4.53 5.42 -2.67
N LYS A 54 3.24 5.46 -2.33
CA LYS A 54 2.77 5.33 -0.94
C LYS A 54 2.94 3.92 -0.39
N MET A 55 2.75 2.89 -1.21
CA MET A 55 3.03 1.50 -0.83
C MET A 55 4.52 1.31 -0.59
N ARG A 56 5.38 1.83 -1.46
CA ARG A 56 6.84 1.81 -1.27
C ARG A 56 7.26 2.56 0.00
N GLU A 57 6.69 3.73 0.27
CA GLU A 57 6.95 4.49 1.50
C GLU A 57 6.54 3.71 2.75
N ALA A 58 5.35 3.09 2.74
CA ALA A 58 4.87 2.26 3.85
C ALA A 58 5.75 1.01 4.06
N LEU A 59 6.16 0.36 2.98
CA LEU A 59 7.10 -0.77 3.03
C LEU A 59 8.44 -0.33 3.62
N LEU A 60 9.01 0.79 3.18
CA LEU A 60 10.27 1.30 3.73
C LEU A 60 10.16 1.67 5.22
N ARG A 61 9.04 2.27 5.64
CA ARG A 61 8.76 2.54 7.06
C ARG A 61 8.67 1.24 7.85
N TRP A 62 8.00 0.22 7.29
CA TRP A 62 7.91 -1.11 7.91
C TRP A 62 9.29 -1.75 8.02
N TYR A 63 10.08 -1.80 6.95
CA TYR A 63 11.47 -2.29 6.99
C TYR A 63 12.30 -1.53 8.03
N GLY A 64 12.18 -0.21 8.09
CA GLY A 64 12.86 0.60 9.11
C GLY A 64 12.45 0.25 10.54
N LEU A 65 11.17 -0.05 10.77
CA LEU A 65 10.66 -0.52 12.07
C LEU A 65 11.13 -1.93 12.41
N VAL A 66 11.18 -2.83 11.43
CA VAL A 66 11.68 -4.20 11.61
C VAL A 66 13.17 -4.16 11.93
N LEU A 67 13.96 -3.38 11.21
CA LEU A 67 15.42 -3.27 11.41
C LEU A 67 15.79 -2.63 12.75
N ARG A 68 14.99 -1.67 13.25
CA ARG A 68 15.19 -1.06 14.58
C ARG A 68 14.68 -1.93 15.75
N GLY A 69 13.90 -2.98 15.47
CA GLY A 69 13.43 -3.92 16.50
C GLY A 69 14.55 -4.79 17.07
N ASN A 70 14.34 -5.33 18.27
CA ASN A 70 15.27 -6.31 18.87
C ASN A 70 15.37 -7.57 17.99
N GLU A 71 16.52 -8.23 17.97
CA GLU A 71 16.81 -9.39 17.09
C GLU A 71 15.85 -10.56 17.32
N ASP A 72 15.38 -10.73 18.55
CA ASP A 72 14.40 -11.77 18.93
C ASP A 72 12.95 -11.37 18.66
N SER A 73 12.71 -10.18 18.10
CA SER A 73 11.35 -9.78 17.75
C SER A 73 10.83 -10.66 16.61
N VAL A 74 9.58 -11.14 16.76
CA VAL A 74 8.86 -11.96 15.78
C VAL A 74 8.98 -11.42 14.35
N ARG A 75 9.05 -10.08 14.20
CA ARG A 75 9.22 -9.39 12.91
C ARG A 75 10.58 -9.61 12.27
N LYS A 76 11.68 -9.60 13.02
CA LYS A 76 13.05 -9.86 12.49
C LYS A 76 13.25 -11.34 12.19
N ILE A 77 12.71 -12.22 13.03
CA ILE A 77 12.74 -13.66 12.80
C ILE A 77 11.96 -14.00 11.52
N GLY A 78 10.74 -13.48 11.36
CA GLY A 78 9.95 -13.64 10.13
C GLY A 78 10.65 -13.12 8.88
N LEU A 79 11.32 -11.96 8.96
CA LEU A 79 12.11 -11.43 7.84
C LEU A 79 13.29 -12.35 7.46
N LYS A 80 13.97 -12.97 8.44
CA LYS A 80 15.04 -13.94 8.17
C LYS A 80 14.51 -15.19 7.44
N PHE A 81 13.32 -15.67 7.79
CA PHE A 81 12.68 -16.81 7.12
C PHE A 81 12.21 -16.48 5.69
N GLU A 82 11.62 -15.30 5.43
CA GLU A 82 11.24 -14.88 4.07
C GLU A 82 12.43 -14.73 3.12
N VAL A 83 13.62 -14.38 3.65
CA VAL A 83 14.86 -14.26 2.85
C VAL A 83 15.49 -15.62 2.53
N VAL A 84 15.25 -16.64 3.36
CA VAL A 84 15.83 -17.99 3.17
C VAL A 84 15.00 -18.86 2.22
N GLU A 85 13.68 -18.66 2.16
CA GLU A 85 12.76 -19.41 1.26
C GLU A 85 12.61 -18.76 -0.14
N GLY A 86 13.36 -17.69 -0.43
CA GLY A 86 13.25 -16.89 -1.66
C GLY A 86 14.43 -17.00 -2.63
N VAL A 87 15.05 -18.17 -2.77
CA VAL A 87 16.03 -18.50 -3.83
C VAL A 87 15.48 -19.59 -4.74
#